data_AF-A0A925VKH0-F1
#
_entry.id   AF-A0A925VKH0-F1
#
_cell.length_a   1.000
_cell.length_b   1.000
_cell.length_c   1.000
_cell.angle_alpha   90.00
_cell.angle_beta   90.00
_cell.angle_gamma   90.00
#
_symmetry.space_group_name_H-M   'P 1'
#
loop_
_entity.id
_entity.type
_entity.pdbx_description
1 polymer ?
#
loop_
_entity_poly.entity_id
_entity_poly.type
_entity_poly.pdbx_seq_one_letter_code
_entity_poly.pdbx_strand_id
1 'polypeptide(L)'
;MTDPKTLKKPGALEAFREGARDAKKDATSLEVLVEHFVVLGGKAEAEEAARLWRFLPKAWTDYVDNPDPRDIERRAEKSVKLEDVYSQWLVSEDAQAHADSIKELFAAGATQIFVHAGNHDQQRVIDFYQREVLPRVRG
;
A
#
# COMPACT_ATOMS: atom_id res chain seq x y z
N MET A 1 -9.69 3.95 -5.35
CA MET A 1 -8.34 3.64 -4.86
C MET A 1 -8.31 3.86 -3.37
N THR A 2 -7.87 2.86 -2.60
CA THR A 2 -7.75 2.88 -1.13
C THR A 2 -6.47 2.15 -0.71
N ASP A 3 -6.13 2.15 0.59
CA ASP A 3 -5.06 1.35 1.17
C ASP A 3 -5.59 0.06 1.86
N PRO A 4 -4.71 -0.94 2.15
CA PRO A 4 -5.06 -2.18 2.85
C PRO A 4 -5.80 -1.99 4.17
N LYS A 5 -5.37 -1.03 4.99
CA LYS A 5 -5.94 -0.79 6.32
C LYS A 5 -7.35 -0.25 6.18
N THR A 6 -7.59 0.69 5.26
CA THR A 6 -8.93 1.22 5.02
C THR A 6 -9.88 0.18 4.42
N LEU A 7 -9.42 -0.67 3.50
CA LEU A 7 -10.24 -1.78 2.99
C LEU A 7 -10.70 -2.71 4.12
N LYS A 8 -9.79 -3.09 5.01
CA LYS A 8 -10.05 -4.03 6.11
C LYS A 8 -10.85 -3.41 7.28
N LYS A 9 -11.20 -2.12 7.24
CA LYS A 9 -12.06 -1.49 8.26
C LYS A 9 -13.51 -2.02 8.15
N PRO A 10 -14.15 -2.39 9.27
CA PRO A 10 -15.56 -2.75 9.26
C PRO A 10 -16.42 -1.67 8.59
N GLY A 11 -17.28 -2.08 7.66
CA GLY A 11 -18.21 -1.20 6.96
C GLY A 11 -17.62 -0.38 5.81
N ALA A 12 -16.30 -0.33 5.60
CA ALA A 12 -15.70 0.48 4.53
C ALA A 12 -16.20 0.09 3.14
N LEU A 13 -16.21 -1.22 2.84
CA LEU A 13 -16.71 -1.74 1.58
C LEU A 13 -18.23 -1.56 1.45
N GLU A 14 -18.97 -1.65 2.56
CA GLU A 14 -20.43 -1.44 2.52
C GLU A 14 -20.77 0.02 2.24
N ALA A 15 -20.09 0.96 2.87
CA ALA A 15 -20.25 2.39 2.60
C ALA A 15 -19.95 2.73 1.13
N PHE A 16 -18.92 2.11 0.55
CA PHE A 16 -18.63 2.24 -0.89
C PHE A 16 -19.79 1.73 -1.75
N ARG A 17 -20.33 0.55 -1.44
CA ARG A 17 -21.45 -0.05 -2.17
C ARG A 17 -22.75 0.73 -2.01
N GLU A 18 -23.00 1.28 -0.83
CA GLU A 18 -24.13 2.16 -0.55
C GLU A 18 -24.06 3.41 -1.42
N GLY A 19 -22.93 4.11 -1.43
CA GLY A 19 -22.75 5.28 -2.30
C GLY A 19 -22.92 4.97 -3.79
N ALA A 20 -22.52 3.78 -4.24
CA ALA A 20 -22.77 3.33 -5.60
C ALA A 20 -24.27 3.12 -5.89
N ARG A 21 -25.00 2.48 -4.97
CA ARG A 21 -26.45 2.27 -5.09
C ARG A 21 -27.24 3.58 -5.06
N ASP A 22 -26.86 4.53 -4.19
CA ASP A 22 -27.47 5.86 -4.12
C ASP A 22 -27.28 6.63 -5.43
N ALA A 23 -26.13 6.46 -6.07
CA ALA A 23 -25.84 6.98 -7.41
C ALA A 23 -26.49 6.15 -8.55
N LYS A 24 -27.33 5.15 -8.22
CA LYS A 24 -28.01 4.23 -9.16
C LYS A 24 -27.05 3.45 -10.05
N LYS A 25 -25.85 3.12 -9.55
CA LYS A 25 -24.86 2.26 -10.22
C LYS A 25 -24.92 0.84 -9.67
N ASP A 26 -24.54 -0.13 -10.49
CA ASP A 26 -24.27 -1.48 -10.00
C ASP A 26 -22.95 -1.50 -9.23
N ALA A 27 -23.02 -1.64 -7.91
CA ALA A 27 -21.84 -1.65 -7.06
C ALA A 27 -20.89 -2.84 -7.33
N THR A 28 -21.39 -3.93 -7.92
CA THR A 28 -20.56 -5.11 -8.26
C THR A 28 -19.75 -4.91 -9.54
N SER A 29 -20.15 -3.95 -10.38
CA SER A 29 -19.44 -3.57 -11.60
C SER A 29 -18.26 -2.60 -11.36
N LEU A 30 -18.15 -2.05 -10.14
CA LEU A 30 -17.14 -1.07 -9.81
C LEU A 30 -15.90 -1.72 -9.18
N GLU A 31 -14.73 -1.30 -9.65
CA GLU A 31 -13.46 -1.80 -9.13
C GLU A 31 -13.15 -1.23 -7.74
N VAL A 32 -12.71 -2.12 -6.85
CA VAL A 32 -12.11 -1.78 -5.56
C VAL A 32 -10.61 -1.93 -5.69
N LEU A 33 -9.96 -0.83 -6.11
CA LEU A 33 -8.51 -0.76 -6.29
C LEU A 33 -7.81 -0.46 -4.96
N VAL A 34 -6.85 -1.30 -4.59
CA VAL A 34 -6.00 -1.13 -3.42
C VAL A 34 -4.55 -0.88 -3.83
N GLU A 35 -3.91 0.15 -3.28
CA GLU A 35 -2.47 0.35 -3.38
C GLU A 35 -1.77 -0.33 -2.19
N HIS A 36 -0.99 -1.37 -2.46
CA HIS A 36 -0.35 -2.22 -1.45
C HIS A 36 1.15 -1.97 -1.41
N PHE A 37 1.61 -1.29 -0.36
CA PHE A 37 3.03 -1.02 -0.14
C PHE A 37 3.80 -2.29 0.25
N VAL A 38 4.87 -2.56 -0.47
CA VAL A 38 5.74 -3.72 -0.26
C VAL A 38 7.21 -3.33 -0.34
N VAL A 39 8.07 -4.10 0.32
CA VAL A 39 9.52 -4.06 0.18
C VAL A 39 10.01 -5.49 0.05
N LEU A 40 10.66 -5.80 -1.07
CA LEU A 40 11.38 -7.05 -1.26
C LEU A 40 12.72 -6.94 -0.56
N GLY A 41 12.92 -7.65 0.54
CA GLY A 41 14.13 -7.53 1.36
C GLY A 41 13.83 -7.55 2.85
N GLY A 42 14.78 -7.03 3.62
CA GLY A 42 14.70 -6.95 5.06
C GLY A 42 14.64 -5.52 5.56
N LYS A 43 15.06 -5.35 6.81
CA LYS A 43 15.03 -4.05 7.51
C LYS A 43 15.83 -2.97 6.78
N ALA A 44 16.96 -3.31 6.16
CA ALA A 44 17.82 -2.33 5.50
C ALA A 44 17.13 -1.67 4.30
N GLU A 45 16.54 -2.48 3.42
CA GLU A 45 15.77 -2.01 2.26
C GLU A 45 14.53 -1.23 2.70
N ALA A 46 13.87 -1.69 3.77
CA ALA A 46 12.70 -1.01 4.32
C ALA A 46 13.05 0.38 4.90
N GLU A 47 14.18 0.50 5.61
CA GLU A 47 14.66 1.79 6.11
C GLU A 47 15.07 2.74 4.98
N GLU A 48 15.68 2.23 3.91
CA GLU A 48 16.02 3.04 2.73
C GLU A 48 14.75 3.62 2.08
N ALA A 49 13.76 2.78 1.82
CA ALA A 49 12.46 3.19 1.30
C ALA A 49 11.76 4.17 2.25
N ALA A 50 11.77 3.89 3.56
CA ALA A 50 11.14 4.72 4.58
C ALA A 50 11.75 6.12 4.69
N ARG A 51 13.02 6.34 4.30
CA ARG A 51 13.60 7.69 4.25
C ARG A 51 12.91 8.55 3.20
N LEU A 52 12.65 8.00 2.01
CA LEU A 52 11.99 8.71 0.92
C LEU A 52 10.51 9.00 1.24
N TRP A 53 9.85 8.06 1.90
CA TRP A 53 8.42 8.12 2.24
C TRP A 53 8.13 8.58 3.67
N ARG A 54 9.10 9.19 4.36
CA ARG A 54 9.00 9.52 5.80
C ARG A 54 7.82 10.42 6.15
N PHE A 55 7.32 11.18 5.19
CA PHE A 55 6.19 12.08 5.37
C PHE A 55 4.82 11.36 5.50
N LEU A 56 4.70 10.12 5.02
CA LEU A 56 3.41 9.42 4.89
C LEU A 56 2.58 9.37 6.19
N PRO A 57 3.13 9.05 7.38
CA PRO A 57 2.33 8.92 8.60
C PRO A 57 1.59 10.19 9.02
N LYS A 58 2.02 11.35 8.52
CA LYS A 58 1.41 12.66 8.84
C LYS A 58 0.96 13.43 7.58
N ALA A 59 0.93 12.78 6.43
CA ALA A 59 0.58 13.39 5.15
C ALA A 59 -0.79 14.10 5.22
N TRP A 60 -1.78 13.43 5.80
CA TRP A 60 -3.17 13.91 5.87
C TRP A 60 -3.51 14.73 7.13
N THR A 61 -2.54 14.96 8.02
CA THR A 61 -2.75 15.76 9.25
C THR A 61 -1.91 17.03 9.26
N ASP A 62 -0.61 16.90 9.02
CA ASP A 62 0.37 17.97 9.27
C ASP A 62 0.84 18.64 7.97
N TYR A 63 0.70 17.94 6.84
CA TYR A 63 1.35 18.28 5.58
C TYR A 63 0.38 18.54 4.42
N VAL A 64 -0.90 18.15 4.53
CA VAL A 64 -1.86 18.19 3.41
C VAL A 64 -2.03 19.59 2.81
N ASP A 65 -1.95 20.64 3.64
CA ASP A 65 -2.07 22.04 3.22
C ASP A 65 -0.71 22.74 3.09
N ASN A 66 0.41 22.03 3.25
CA ASN A 66 1.76 22.60 3.16
C ASN A 66 2.33 22.44 1.74
N PRO A 67 2.51 23.53 0.97
CA PRO A 67 3.01 23.43 -0.40
C PRO A 67 4.54 23.35 -0.49
N ASP A 68 5.30 23.53 0.60
CA ASP A 68 6.77 23.47 0.57
C ASP A 68 7.30 22.04 0.85
N PRO A 69 7.76 21.30 -0.17
CA PRO A 69 8.28 19.95 0.02
C PRO A 69 9.54 19.91 0.90
N ARG A 70 10.35 20.98 0.93
CA ARG A 70 11.54 21.03 1.80
C ARG A 70 11.14 21.19 3.25
N ASP A 71 10.05 21.90 3.53
CA ASP A 71 9.52 21.99 4.88
C ASP A 71 8.91 20.67 5.35
N ILE A 72 8.15 20.00 4.48
CA ILE A 72 7.60 18.67 4.75
C ILE A 72 8.73 17.69 5.09
N GLU A 73 9.79 17.64 4.28
CA GLU A 73 10.97 16.78 4.53
C GLU A 73 11.57 17.07 5.91
N ARG A 74 11.93 18.33 6.20
CA ARG A 74 12.51 18.72 7.50
C ARG A 74 11.62 18.37 8.69
N ARG A 75 10.29 18.53 8.58
CA ARG A 75 9.34 18.21 9.65
C ARG A 75 9.15 16.71 9.83
N ALA A 76 9.12 15.95 8.73
CA ALA A 76 9.05 14.49 8.76
C ALA A 76 10.32 13.89 9.38
N GLU A 77 11.50 14.37 8.98
CA GLU A 77 12.78 13.94 9.56
C GLU A 77 12.84 14.10 11.08
N LYS A 78 12.31 15.21 11.61
CA LYS A 78 12.33 15.53 13.04
C LYS A 78 11.30 14.76 13.87
N SER A 79 10.19 14.32 13.27
CA SER A 79 9.01 13.91 14.03
C SER A 79 8.44 12.54 13.70
N VAL A 80 8.99 11.84 12.70
CA VAL A 80 8.57 10.50 12.28
C VAL A 80 9.78 9.57 12.28
N LYS A 81 9.68 8.44 12.98
CA LYS A 81 10.71 7.40 12.96
C LYS A 81 10.53 6.52 11.73
N LEU A 82 11.62 5.93 11.22
CA LEU A 82 11.54 5.09 10.01
C LEU A 82 10.67 3.86 10.23
N GLU A 83 10.72 3.28 11.42
CA GLU A 83 9.90 2.13 11.82
C GLU A 83 8.40 2.43 11.74
N ASP A 84 7.99 3.65 12.10
CA ASP A 84 6.59 4.07 12.02
C ASP A 84 6.10 4.13 10.56
N VAL A 85 7.01 4.31 9.61
CA VAL A 85 6.71 4.34 8.17
C VAL A 85 6.55 2.92 7.64
N TYR A 86 7.60 2.09 7.76
CA TYR A 86 7.60 0.78 7.10
C TYR A 86 6.83 -0.31 7.87
N SER A 87 6.45 -0.08 9.13
CA SER A 87 5.61 -1.03 9.89
C SER A 87 4.22 -1.26 9.28
N GLN A 88 3.77 -0.37 8.40
CA GLN A 88 2.51 -0.52 7.66
C GLN A 88 2.69 -1.24 6.31
N TRP A 89 3.92 -1.60 5.94
CA TRP A 89 4.26 -2.22 4.65
C TRP A 89 4.53 -3.71 4.83
N LEU A 90 4.35 -4.48 3.76
CA LEU A 90 4.89 -5.84 3.72
C LEU A 90 6.39 -5.78 3.43
N VAL A 91 7.22 -6.20 4.38
CA VAL A 91 8.68 -6.32 4.21
C VAL A 91 9.07 -7.80 4.28
N SER A 92 9.52 -8.39 3.18
CA SER A 92 9.90 -9.82 3.15
C SER A 92 10.79 -10.14 1.94
N GLU A 93 11.60 -11.20 2.06
CA GLU A 93 12.27 -11.85 0.92
C GLU A 93 11.47 -13.04 0.38
N ASP A 94 10.42 -13.46 1.08
CA ASP A 94 9.64 -14.65 0.76
C ASP A 94 8.50 -14.35 -0.22
N ALA A 95 8.53 -15.02 -1.37
CA ALA A 95 7.50 -14.92 -2.40
C ALA A 95 6.12 -15.37 -1.90
N GLN A 96 6.05 -16.33 -0.97
CA GLN A 96 4.79 -16.80 -0.41
C GLN A 96 4.15 -15.72 0.45
N ALA A 97 4.91 -15.05 1.33
CA ALA A 97 4.42 -13.89 2.09
C ALA A 97 3.83 -12.79 1.20
N HIS A 98 4.49 -12.49 0.06
CA HIS A 98 3.94 -11.56 -0.92
C HIS A 98 2.63 -12.05 -1.55
N ALA A 99 2.57 -13.31 -1.98
CA ALA A 99 1.37 -13.89 -2.57
C ALA A 99 0.19 -13.93 -1.58
N ASP A 100 0.44 -14.33 -0.33
CA ASP A 100 -0.57 -14.40 0.72
C ASP A 100 -1.14 -13.02 1.03
N SER A 101 -0.28 -11.98 1.13
CA SER A 101 -0.75 -10.61 1.36
C SER A 101 -1.69 -10.10 0.25
N ILE A 102 -1.44 -10.50 -1.01
CA ILE A 102 -2.29 -10.18 -2.16
C ILE A 102 -3.61 -10.95 -2.08
N LYS A 103 -3.55 -12.26 -1.80
CA LYS A 103 -4.75 -13.11 -1.65
C LYS A 103 -5.65 -12.61 -0.51
N GLU A 104 -5.08 -12.17 0.60
CA GLU A 104 -5.82 -11.56 1.70
C GLU A 104 -6.58 -10.31 1.28
N LEU A 105 -5.99 -9.45 0.44
CA LEU A 105 -6.65 -8.24 -0.04
C LEU A 105 -7.81 -8.56 -0.99
N PHE A 106 -7.63 -9.55 -1.88
CA PHE A 106 -8.74 -10.05 -2.69
C PHE A 106 -9.86 -10.66 -1.82
N ALA A 107 -9.49 -11.44 -0.79
CA ALA A 107 -10.47 -12.00 0.16
C ALA A 107 -11.19 -10.90 0.96
N ALA A 108 -10.52 -9.76 1.22
CA ALA A 108 -11.10 -8.59 1.86
C ALA A 108 -11.97 -7.74 0.91
N GLY A 109 -12.11 -8.13 -0.36
CA GLY A 109 -13.01 -7.50 -1.33
C GLY A 109 -12.35 -6.50 -2.29
N ALA A 110 -11.02 -6.45 -2.34
CA ALA A 110 -10.34 -5.79 -3.45
C ALA A 110 -10.64 -6.52 -4.77
N THR A 111 -10.70 -5.80 -5.87
CA THR A 111 -10.81 -6.39 -7.22
C THR A 111 -9.54 -6.16 -8.04
N GLN A 112 -8.74 -5.17 -7.64
CA GLN A 112 -7.48 -4.82 -8.27
C GLN A 112 -6.48 -4.38 -7.22
N ILE A 113 -5.22 -4.82 -7.36
CA ILE A 113 -4.14 -4.48 -6.43
C ILE A 113 -3.01 -3.85 -7.23
N PHE A 114 -2.63 -2.64 -6.84
CA PHE A 114 -1.44 -1.95 -7.31
C PHE A 114 -0.32 -2.20 -6.32
N VAL A 115 0.71 -2.90 -6.75
CA VAL A 115 1.89 -3.16 -5.92
C VAL A 115 2.77 -1.91 -5.94
N HIS A 116 2.90 -1.27 -4.78
CA HIS A 116 3.78 -0.12 -4.60
C HIS A 116 5.07 -0.62 -3.94
N ALA A 117 6.11 -0.87 -4.74
CA ALA A 117 7.39 -1.32 -4.22
C ALA A 117 8.23 -0.14 -3.70
N GLY A 118 8.70 -0.21 -2.46
CA GLY A 118 9.58 0.80 -1.86
C GLY A 118 11.05 0.67 -2.30
N ASN A 119 11.43 -0.45 -2.94
CA ASN A 119 12.80 -0.73 -3.36
C ASN A 119 13.34 0.29 -4.36
N HIS A 120 14.63 0.62 -4.29
CA HIS A 120 15.26 1.44 -5.33
C HIS A 120 15.31 0.72 -6.70
N ASP A 121 15.66 -0.57 -6.70
CA ASP A 121 15.66 -1.41 -7.91
C ASP A 121 14.26 -1.98 -8.19
N GLN A 122 13.46 -1.20 -8.91
CA GLN A 122 12.09 -1.56 -9.29
C GLN A 122 12.05 -2.75 -10.27
N GLN A 123 13.03 -2.88 -11.16
CA GLN A 123 13.05 -3.96 -12.16
C GLN A 123 13.22 -5.32 -11.47
N ARG A 124 14.10 -5.40 -10.47
CA ARG A 124 14.25 -6.61 -9.64
C ARG A 124 12.93 -7.04 -9.00
N VAL A 125 12.13 -6.09 -8.50
CA VAL A 125 10.82 -6.42 -7.90
C VAL A 125 9.84 -6.91 -8.96
N ILE A 126 9.78 -6.24 -10.12
CA ILE A 126 8.91 -6.67 -11.23
C ILE A 126 9.24 -8.09 -11.68
N ASP A 127 10.53 -8.40 -11.88
CA ASP A 127 10.99 -9.72 -12.31
C ASP A 127 10.69 -10.79 -11.25
N PHE A 128 10.90 -10.46 -9.97
CA PHE A 128 10.56 -11.33 -8.85
C PHE A 128 9.05 -11.61 -8.79
N TYR A 129 8.21 -10.59 -8.95
CA TYR A 129 6.76 -10.75 -8.93
C TYR A 129 6.27 -11.58 -10.12
N GLN A 130 6.80 -11.34 -11.31
CA GLN A 130 6.47 -12.11 -12.50
C GLN A 130 6.81 -13.61 -12.31
N ARG A 131 8.03 -13.90 -11.84
CA ARG A 131 8.54 -15.28 -11.76
C ARG A 131 8.01 -16.04 -10.55
N GLU A 132 7.91 -15.37 -9.41
CA GLU A 132 7.67 -16.05 -8.14
C GLU A 132 6.29 -15.72 -7.55
N VAL A 133 5.85 -14.46 -7.53
CA VAL A 133 4.61 -14.10 -6.79
C VAL A 133 3.35 -14.38 -7.61
N LEU A 134 3.25 -13.87 -8.83
CA LEU A 134 2.03 -13.95 -9.64
C LEU A 134 1.56 -15.37 -9.95
N PRO A 135 2.43 -16.37 -10.22
CA PRO A 135 2.00 -17.75 -10.39
C PRO A 135 1.30 -18.31 -9.14
N ARG A 136 1.77 -17.92 -7.96
CA ARG A 136 1.20 -18.34 -6.67
C ARG A 136 -0.13 -17.63 -6.37
N VAL A 137 -0.35 -16.43 -6.90
CA VAL A 137 -1.62 -15.69 -6.77
C VAL A 137 -2.69 -16.25 -7.71
N ARG A 138 -2.31 -16.62 -8.94
CA ARG A 138 -3.23 -17.11 -9.98
C ARG A 138 -3.62 -18.58 -9.81
N GLY A 139 -2.80 -19.36 -9.10
CA GLY A 139 -3.10 -20.74 -8.70
C GLY A 139 -3.90 -20.79 -7.39
#